data_AF-A0A7W0LW84-F1
#
_entry.id   AF-A0A7W0LW84-F1
#
_cell.length_a   1.000
_cell.length_b   1.000
_cell.length_c   1.000
_cell.angle_alpha   90.00
_cell.angle_beta   90.00
_cell.angle_gamma   90.00
#
_symmetry.space_group_name_H-M   'P 1'
#
loop_
_entity.id
_entity.type
_entity.pdbx_description
1 polymer ?
#
loop_
_entity_poly.entity_id
_entity_poly.type
_entity_poly.pdbx_seq_one_letter_code
_entity_poly.pdbx_strand_id
1 'polypeptide(L)'
;MDGHQLAPSASELKARMQAERLGQPFLVHRDQAGEQQILRLGPLDRATVGRGPEVDVRLDPDPEVSRLHAELERIGGVWVLADDGLSQNGSYLNGERVTGRRRLRDGDLLRFGNTEVRFRAPAPSTVGETRPADDSDRPELSATQRRVLVALCRPYRDGGAYARPAPNRQIAEEVFLSVDAVKGHLRTL
;
A
#
# COMPACT_ATOMS: atom_id res chain seq x y z
N MET A 1 14.65 39.21 -18.83
CA MET A 1 14.86 38.54 -17.53
C MET A 1 14.42 37.11 -17.71
N ASP A 2 15.43 36.29 -17.89
CA ASP A 2 15.42 34.93 -18.39
C ASP A 2 14.80 33.94 -17.39
N GLY A 3 13.94 33.07 -17.91
CA GLY A 3 13.42 31.90 -17.21
C GLY A 3 13.58 30.69 -18.13
N HIS A 4 14.82 30.31 -18.40
CA HIS A 4 15.17 29.15 -19.22
C HIS A 4 14.75 27.88 -18.47
N GLN A 5 13.51 27.44 -18.69
CA GLN A 5 13.01 26.18 -18.19
C GLN A 5 13.66 25.06 -19.03
N LEU A 6 14.79 24.56 -18.54
CA LEU A 6 15.56 23.47 -19.16
C LEU A 6 14.61 22.31 -19.47
N ALA A 7 14.46 22.03 -20.76
CA ALA A 7 13.73 20.87 -21.24
C ALA A 7 14.39 19.58 -20.70
N PRO A 8 13.61 18.54 -20.36
CA PRO A 8 14.16 17.30 -19.85
C PRO A 8 15.11 16.68 -20.88
N SER A 9 16.26 16.22 -20.40
CA SER A 9 17.34 15.67 -21.21
C SER A 9 16.89 14.38 -21.92
N ALA A 10 17.42 14.13 -23.12
CA ALA A 10 17.20 12.89 -23.85
C ALA A 10 17.58 11.62 -23.03
N SER A 11 18.46 11.74 -22.03
CA SER A 11 18.78 10.67 -21.08
C SER A 11 17.65 10.43 -20.06
N GLU A 12 16.97 11.48 -19.58
CA GLU A 12 15.81 11.39 -18.68
C GLU A 12 14.61 10.77 -19.40
N LEU A 13 14.42 11.11 -20.68
CA LEU A 13 13.37 10.51 -21.51
C LEU A 13 13.65 9.04 -21.80
N LYS A 14 14.92 8.67 -22.06
CA LYS A 14 15.34 7.26 -22.28
C LYS A 14 15.25 6.42 -20.99
N ALA A 15 15.62 6.98 -19.84
CA ALA A 15 15.53 6.30 -18.55
C ALA A 15 14.07 6.02 -18.16
N ARG A 16 13.17 6.98 -18.42
CA ARG A 16 11.71 6.78 -18.33
C ARG A 16 11.22 5.64 -19.22
N MET A 17 11.61 5.64 -20.50
CA MET A 17 11.22 4.61 -21.47
C MET A 17 11.75 3.20 -21.16
N GLN A 18 12.88 3.08 -20.45
CA GLN A 18 13.42 1.77 -20.02
C GLN A 18 12.77 1.25 -18.73
N ALA A 19 12.37 2.14 -17.80
CA ALA A 19 11.67 1.75 -16.58
C ALA A 19 10.20 1.35 -16.85
N GLU A 20 9.54 1.99 -17.82
CA GLU A 20 8.20 1.60 -18.28
C GLU A 20 8.15 0.19 -18.89
N ARG A 21 9.28 -0.32 -19.40
CA ARG A 21 9.34 -1.59 -20.17
C ARG A 21 9.14 -2.85 -19.32
N LEU A 22 9.20 -2.79 -17.99
CA LEU A 22 9.19 -3.98 -17.13
C LEU A 22 7.99 -4.09 -16.16
N GLY A 23 7.14 -3.07 -16.06
CA GLY A 23 5.98 -3.11 -15.14
C GLY A 23 6.34 -3.27 -13.66
N GLN A 24 7.60 -3.02 -13.28
CA GLN A 24 8.09 -3.14 -11.92
C GLN A 24 8.12 -1.78 -11.23
N PRO A 25 7.70 -1.70 -9.95
CA PRO A 25 7.72 -0.46 -9.18
C PRO A 25 9.16 -0.08 -8.80
N PHE A 26 9.41 1.23 -8.77
CA PHE A 26 10.72 1.80 -8.50
C PHE A 26 10.58 3.07 -7.68
N LEU A 27 11.67 3.42 -7.02
CA LEU A 27 11.84 4.63 -6.24
C LEU A 27 12.73 5.60 -7.01
N VAL A 28 12.37 6.87 -7.03
CA VAL A 28 13.16 7.95 -7.62
C VAL A 28 13.67 8.84 -6.50
N HIS A 29 14.98 8.88 -6.34
CA HIS A 29 15.67 9.71 -5.36
C HIS A 29 16.55 10.72 -6.12
N ARG A 30 16.68 11.96 -5.61
CA ARG A 30 17.69 12.90 -6.13
C ARG A 30 18.85 12.94 -5.15
N ASP A 31 20.06 12.66 -5.63
CA ASP A 31 21.25 12.77 -4.79
C ASP A 31 21.68 14.23 -4.57
N GLN A 32 22.74 14.42 -3.77
CA GLN A 32 23.27 15.75 -3.44
C GLN A 32 23.83 16.51 -4.65
N ALA A 33 24.12 15.83 -5.76
CA ALA A 33 24.53 16.46 -7.02
C ALA A 33 23.33 16.88 -7.89
N GLY A 34 22.10 16.57 -7.46
CA GLY A 34 20.87 16.86 -8.18
C GLY A 34 20.49 15.79 -9.21
N GLU A 35 21.30 14.74 -9.35
CA GLU A 35 21.09 13.64 -10.29
C GLU A 35 20.00 12.70 -9.78
N GLN A 36 19.13 12.26 -10.70
CA GLN A 36 18.07 11.31 -10.37
C GLN A 36 18.61 9.88 -10.36
N GLN A 37 18.48 9.23 -9.22
CA GLN A 37 18.77 7.82 -9.02
C GLN A 37 17.47 7.02 -9.01
N ILE A 38 17.43 5.93 -9.80
CA ILE A 38 16.30 5.01 -9.85
C ILE A 38 16.67 3.74 -9.07
N LEU A 39 15.99 3.52 -7.96
CA LEU A 39 16.17 2.35 -7.09
C LEU A 39 15.01 1.39 -7.37
N ARG A 40 15.31 0.25 -8.00
CA ARG A 40 14.27 -0.72 -8.39
C ARG A 40 13.89 -1.55 -7.17
N LEU A 41 12.59 -1.71 -6.95
CA LEU A 41 12.10 -2.74 -6.04
C LEU A 41 12.22 -4.05 -6.81
N GLY A 42 13.06 -4.97 -6.33
CA GLY A 42 13.35 -6.23 -7.01
C GLY A 42 12.11 -7.11 -7.22
N PRO A 43 12.26 -8.32 -7.78
CA PRO A 43 11.13 -9.24 -7.99
C PRO A 43 10.48 -9.74 -6.69
N LEU A 44 11.06 -9.40 -5.54
CA LEU A 44 10.55 -9.78 -4.24
C LEU A 44 9.38 -8.85 -3.86
N ASP A 45 8.33 -9.43 -3.29
CA ASP A 45 7.21 -8.70 -2.70
C ASP A 45 7.60 -7.94 -1.41
N ARG A 46 8.90 -7.75 -1.15
CA ARG A 46 9.44 -7.00 -0.01
C ARG A 46 10.79 -6.37 -0.36
N ALA A 47 11.01 -5.15 0.12
CA ALA A 47 12.27 -4.43 0.03
C ALA A 47 12.52 -3.62 1.32
N THR A 48 13.74 -3.66 1.82
CA THR A 48 14.19 -2.91 2.99
C THR A 48 14.84 -1.60 2.58
N VAL A 49 14.59 -0.54 3.35
CA VAL A 49 15.11 0.81 3.13
C VAL A 49 15.96 1.22 4.32
N GLY A 50 17.15 1.79 4.06
CA GLY A 50 18.00 2.29 5.12
C GLY A 50 19.38 2.75 4.65
N ARG A 51 20.24 3.07 5.60
CA ARG A 51 21.65 3.46 5.38
C ARG A 51 22.62 2.29 5.35
N GLY A 52 22.21 1.14 5.90
CA GLY A 52 23.06 -0.03 6.06
C GLY A 52 23.48 -0.63 4.71
N PRO A 53 24.58 -1.42 4.68
CA PRO A 53 24.98 -2.13 3.47
C PRO A 53 24.08 -3.34 3.15
N GLU A 54 23.27 -3.81 4.11
CA GLU A 54 22.43 -5.01 3.99
C GLU A 54 20.99 -4.72 3.54
N VAL A 55 20.67 -3.46 3.20
CA VAL A 55 19.31 -3.08 2.75
C VAL A 55 19.20 -3.09 1.23
N ASP A 56 17.99 -3.32 0.73
CA ASP A 56 17.70 -3.33 -0.72
C ASP A 56 17.75 -1.92 -1.33
N VAL A 57 17.27 -0.92 -0.59
CA VAL A 57 17.21 0.48 -0.98
C VAL A 57 18.11 1.29 -0.05
N ARG A 58 19.34 1.52 -0.51
CA ARG A 58 20.35 2.23 0.29
C ARG A 58 20.26 3.75 0.10
N LEU A 59 20.05 4.47 1.20
CA LEU A 59 19.96 5.93 1.29
C LEU A 59 21.16 6.48 2.11
N ASP A 60 22.35 6.32 1.54
CA ASP A 60 23.63 6.84 2.08
C ASP A 60 23.98 8.12 1.30
N PRO A 61 24.53 9.19 1.93
CA PRO A 61 25.12 9.25 3.28
C PRO A 61 24.25 9.87 4.39
N ASP A 62 22.92 9.94 4.23
CA ASP A 62 22.06 10.63 5.19
C ASP A 62 22.15 10.04 6.62
N PRO A 63 22.69 10.79 7.61
CA PRO A 63 22.88 10.28 8.96
C PRO A 63 21.56 10.12 9.73
N GLU A 64 20.50 10.81 9.31
CA GLU A 64 19.17 10.68 9.92
C GLU A 64 18.42 9.42 9.46
N VAL A 65 18.94 8.76 8.42
CA VAL A 65 18.47 7.45 8.01
C VAL A 65 19.13 6.36 8.87
N SER A 66 18.29 5.49 9.42
CA SER A 66 18.69 4.37 10.25
C SER A 66 19.27 3.26 9.39
N ARG A 67 20.13 2.39 9.96
CA ARG A 67 20.78 1.31 9.17
C ARG A 67 19.75 0.43 8.48
N LEU A 68 18.73 0.04 9.22
CA LEU A 68 17.45 -0.47 8.74
C LEU A 68 16.41 0.54 9.22
N HIS A 69 15.71 1.20 8.30
CA HIS A 69 14.86 2.35 8.63
C HIS A 69 13.39 2.08 8.33
N ALA A 70 13.08 1.44 7.21
CA ALA A 70 11.72 1.09 6.86
C ALA A 70 11.68 -0.12 5.95
N GLU A 71 10.48 -0.66 5.76
CA GLU A 71 10.19 -1.77 4.88
C GLU A 71 9.08 -1.39 3.92
N LEU A 72 9.27 -1.77 2.67
CA LEU A 72 8.26 -1.76 1.63
C LEU A 72 7.83 -3.20 1.42
N GLU A 73 6.54 -3.46 1.53
CA GLU A 73 5.97 -4.80 1.36
C GLU A 73 4.81 -4.73 0.36
N ARG A 74 4.64 -5.77 -0.44
CA ARG A 74 3.53 -5.91 -1.37
C ARG A 74 2.50 -6.88 -0.79
N ILE A 75 1.40 -6.32 -0.27
CA ILE A 75 0.29 -7.08 0.34
C ILE A 75 -0.95 -6.95 -0.54
N GLY A 76 -1.52 -8.08 -0.98
CA GLY A 76 -2.73 -8.06 -1.80
C GLY A 76 -2.57 -7.29 -3.12
N GLY A 77 -1.37 -7.34 -3.71
CA GLY A 77 -1.05 -6.65 -4.95
C GLY A 77 -0.69 -5.16 -4.80
N VAL A 78 -0.76 -4.62 -3.58
CA VAL A 78 -0.57 -3.22 -3.25
C VAL A 78 0.71 -3.04 -2.42
N TRP A 79 1.49 -2.01 -2.72
CA TRP A 79 2.66 -1.66 -1.91
C TRP A 79 2.24 -0.91 -0.65
N VAL A 80 2.85 -1.28 0.47
CA VAL A 80 2.71 -0.63 1.76
C VAL A 80 4.09 -0.27 2.29
N LEU A 81 4.17 0.89 2.94
CA LEU A 81 5.31 1.33 3.74
C LEU A 81 5.04 1.00 5.21
N ALA A 82 5.99 0.36 5.86
CA ALA A 82 6.00 0.09 7.29
C ALA A 82 7.33 0.55 7.89
N ASP A 83 7.25 1.27 9.01
CA ASP A 83 8.42 1.65 9.80
C ASP A 83 8.59 0.70 11.00
N ASP A 84 7.48 0.30 11.64
CA ASP A 84 7.42 -0.65 12.76
C ASP A 84 8.44 -0.37 13.90
N GLY A 85 8.86 0.88 14.05
CA GLY A 85 9.82 1.32 15.06
C GLY A 85 11.29 1.07 14.70
N LEU A 86 11.58 0.72 13.45
CA LEU A 86 12.94 0.52 12.95
C LEU A 86 13.70 1.84 12.81
N SER A 87 13.00 2.93 12.51
CA SER A 87 13.59 4.26 12.41
C SER A 87 13.64 5.01 13.74
N GLN A 88 14.74 5.75 13.95
CA GLN A 88 14.86 6.67 15.08
C GLN A 88 14.06 7.97 14.87
N ASN A 89 14.03 8.48 13.64
CA ASN A 89 13.42 9.78 13.30
C ASN A 89 12.01 9.68 12.69
N GLY A 90 11.51 8.46 12.47
CA GLY A 90 10.26 8.21 11.79
C GLY A 90 10.37 8.23 10.26
N SER A 91 9.50 7.46 9.62
CA SER A 91 9.21 7.59 8.18
C SER A 91 8.02 8.52 7.93
N TYR A 92 8.03 9.25 6.83
CA TYR A 92 6.92 10.14 6.42
C TYR A 92 6.41 9.78 5.02
N LEU A 93 5.11 9.89 4.82
CA LEU A 93 4.41 9.73 3.55
C LEU A 93 3.62 11.00 3.27
N ASN A 94 3.94 11.69 2.17
CA ASN A 94 3.33 12.96 1.76
C ASN A 94 3.31 14.02 2.89
N GLY A 95 4.37 14.05 3.70
CA GLY A 95 4.52 14.96 4.85
C GLY A 95 3.89 14.47 6.15
N GLU A 96 3.07 13.41 6.13
CA GLU A 96 2.50 12.80 7.33
C GLU A 96 3.40 11.71 7.89
N ARG A 97 3.59 11.67 9.21
CA ARG A 97 4.35 10.59 9.85
C ARG A 97 3.60 9.26 9.71
N VAL A 98 4.32 8.22 9.30
CA VAL A 98 3.78 6.87 9.15
C VAL A 98 3.63 6.22 10.52
N THR A 99 2.44 5.71 10.81
CA THR A 99 2.15 4.88 11.99
C THR A 99 1.55 3.56 11.51
N GLY A 100 2.22 2.44 11.79
CA GLY A 100 1.86 1.14 11.22
C GLY A 100 2.05 1.09 9.70
N ARG A 101 1.27 0.24 9.02
CA ARG A 101 1.35 0.05 7.57
C ARG A 101 0.55 1.11 6.82
N ARG A 102 1.18 1.82 5.88
CA ARG A 102 0.54 2.82 5.01
C ARG A 102 0.64 2.41 3.55
N ARG A 103 -0.50 2.36 2.86
CA ARG A 103 -0.56 2.08 1.42
C ARG A 103 0.15 3.17 0.60
N LEU A 104 0.93 2.75 -0.39
CA LEU A 104 1.57 3.60 -1.38
C LEU A 104 0.77 3.65 -2.69
N ARG A 105 0.86 4.79 -3.36
CA ARG A 105 0.27 5.11 -4.67
C ARG A 105 1.33 5.69 -5.58
N ASP A 106 1.20 5.48 -6.90
CA ASP A 106 2.11 6.09 -7.87
C ASP A 106 2.17 7.61 -7.65
N GLY A 107 3.40 8.13 -7.57
CA GLY A 107 3.68 9.53 -7.34
C GLY A 107 3.83 9.93 -5.87
N ASP A 108 3.55 9.05 -4.90
CA ASP A 108 3.70 9.36 -3.47
C ASP A 108 5.14 9.77 -3.12
N LEU A 109 5.26 10.74 -2.22
CA LEU A 109 6.53 11.22 -1.69
C LEU A 109 6.81 10.59 -0.32
N LEU A 110 7.85 9.78 -0.25
CA LEU A 110 8.36 9.18 0.97
C LEU A 110 9.51 10.04 1.48
N ARG A 111 9.59 10.23 2.80
CA ARG A 111 10.75 10.87 3.42
C ARG A 111 11.28 10.02 4.56
N PHE A 112 12.58 9.76 4.52
CA PHE A 112 13.35 9.01 5.50
C PHE A 112 14.50 9.90 5.97
N GLY A 113 14.50 10.33 7.23
CA GLY A 113 15.42 11.39 7.67
C GLY A 113 15.25 12.66 6.83
N ASN A 114 16.34 13.12 6.19
CA ASN A 114 16.36 14.27 5.28
C ASN A 114 16.21 13.86 3.80
N THR A 115 16.11 12.56 3.53
CA THR A 115 16.08 12.03 2.17
C THR A 115 14.66 11.86 1.67
N GLU A 116 14.33 12.53 0.57
CA GLU A 116 13.04 12.40 -0.12
C GLU A 116 13.13 11.45 -1.31
N VAL A 117 12.17 10.54 -1.39
CA VAL A 117 12.11 9.48 -2.39
C VAL A 117 10.69 9.40 -2.94
N ARG A 118 10.54 9.50 -4.26
CA ARG A 118 9.24 9.38 -4.92
C ARG A 118 8.98 7.94 -5.32
N PHE A 119 7.87 7.39 -4.87
CA PHE A 119 7.42 6.07 -5.29
C PHE A 119 6.76 6.14 -6.65
N ARG A 120 7.19 5.27 -7.57
CA ARG A 120 6.59 5.08 -8.88
C ARG A 120 6.17 3.63 -9.06
N ALA A 121 4.91 3.42 -9.37
CA ALA A 121 4.37 2.13 -9.74
C ALA A 121 3.72 2.29 -11.11
N PRO A 122 4.47 2.09 -12.22
CA PRO A 122 3.88 2.03 -13.53
C PRO A 122 2.93 0.82 -13.55
N ALA A 123 1.65 1.07 -13.36
CA ALA A 123 0.65 0.02 -13.41
C ALA A 123 0.65 -0.58 -14.83
N PRO A 124 0.49 -1.90 -15.00
CA PRO A 124 -0.26 -2.37 -16.15
C PRO A 124 -1.67 -1.82 -15.97
N SER A 125 -1.96 -0.68 -16.59
CA SER A 125 -3.26 0.00 -16.71
C SER A 125 -4.41 -0.65 -15.94
N THR A 126 -4.40 -0.50 -14.63
CA THR A 126 -5.50 -0.84 -13.70
C THR A 126 -5.37 0.06 -12.47
N VAL A 127 -5.30 1.37 -12.72
CA VAL A 127 -5.47 2.37 -11.66
C VAL A 127 -6.97 2.49 -11.42
N GLY A 128 -7.47 1.77 -10.42
CA GLY A 128 -8.67 2.20 -9.72
C GLY A 128 -8.28 3.32 -8.78
N GLU A 129 -8.53 4.58 -9.20
CA GLU A 129 -8.80 5.67 -8.27
C GLU A 129 -9.83 5.20 -7.23
N THR A 130 -9.90 5.83 -6.05
CA THR A 130 -11.09 5.66 -5.21
C THR A 130 -12.26 6.33 -5.93
N ARG A 131 -12.82 5.64 -6.92
CA ARG A 131 -14.19 5.85 -7.36
C ARG A 131 -15.07 5.43 -6.18
N PRO A 132 -16.17 6.14 -5.87
CA PRO A 132 -17.26 5.47 -5.17
C PRO A 132 -17.50 4.13 -5.87
N ALA A 133 -17.61 3.04 -5.12
CA ALA A 133 -17.82 1.71 -5.70
C ALA A 133 -18.95 1.82 -6.72
N ASP A 134 -18.61 1.60 -7.99
CA ASP A 134 -19.63 1.53 -9.02
C ASP A 134 -20.46 0.27 -8.76
N ASP A 135 -21.71 0.23 -9.22
CA ASP A 135 -22.63 -0.88 -8.91
C ASP A 135 -22.03 -2.27 -9.28
N SER A 136 -21.08 -2.28 -10.22
CA SER A 136 -20.33 -3.43 -10.70
C SER A 136 -19.27 -3.99 -9.75
N ASP A 137 -18.84 -3.26 -8.71
CA ASP A 137 -17.85 -3.72 -7.72
C ASP A 137 -18.50 -4.34 -6.47
N ARG A 138 -19.84 -4.43 -6.43
CA ARG A 138 -20.52 -5.17 -5.36
C ARG A 138 -20.22 -6.66 -5.54
N PRO A 139 -19.69 -7.35 -4.50
CA PRO A 139 -19.61 -8.80 -4.57
C PRO A 139 -21.01 -9.35 -4.81
N GLU A 140 -21.15 -10.21 -5.84
CA GLU A 140 -22.41 -10.92 -6.11
C GLU A 140 -22.65 -11.94 -4.99
N LEU A 141 -23.24 -11.45 -3.90
CA LEU A 141 -23.66 -12.30 -2.80
C LEU A 141 -24.93 -13.03 -3.20
N SER A 142 -24.90 -14.36 -3.11
CA SER A 142 -26.15 -15.12 -3.13
C SER A 142 -27.11 -14.62 -2.06
N ALA A 143 -28.42 -14.77 -2.29
CA ALA A 143 -29.44 -14.39 -1.31
C ALA A 143 -29.17 -15.00 0.08
N THR A 144 -28.60 -16.21 0.11
CA THR A 144 -28.20 -16.90 1.34
C THR A 144 -27.00 -16.25 2.03
N GLN A 145 -25.93 -15.94 1.30
CA GLN A 145 -24.76 -15.23 1.86
C GLN A 145 -25.13 -13.85 2.42
N ARG A 146 -26.00 -13.12 1.71
CA ARG A 146 -26.51 -11.82 2.17
C ARG A 146 -27.28 -11.95 3.49
N ARG A 147 -28.15 -12.96 3.62
CA ARG A 147 -28.92 -13.23 4.86
C ARG A 147 -28.00 -13.57 6.04
N VAL A 148 -26.97 -14.39 5.80
CA VAL A 148 -25.96 -14.75 6.81
C VAL A 148 -25.20 -13.50 7.29
N LEU A 149 -24.75 -12.64 6.37
CA LEU A 149 -24.05 -11.39 6.71
C LEU A 149 -24.93 -10.40 7.48
N VAL A 150 -26.20 -10.25 7.08
CA VAL A 150 -27.14 -9.38 7.79
C VAL A 150 -27.36 -9.88 9.22
N ALA A 151 -27.54 -11.19 9.43
CA ALA A 151 -27.71 -11.76 10.76
C ALA A 151 -26.43 -11.64 11.63
N LEU A 152 -25.25 -11.85 11.03
CA LEU A 152 -23.96 -11.68 11.71
C LEU A 152 -23.77 -10.25 12.24
N CYS A 153 -24.07 -9.26 11.40
CA CYS A 153 -23.80 -7.85 11.68
C CYS A 153 -24.95 -7.12 12.39
N ARG A 154 -26.14 -7.72 12.48
CA ARG A 154 -27.33 -7.12 13.11
C ARG A 154 -27.04 -6.51 14.50
N PRO A 155 -26.29 -7.16 15.42
CA PRO A 155 -26.00 -6.59 16.73
C PRO A 155 -25.26 -5.24 16.72
N TYR A 156 -24.56 -4.91 15.63
CA TYR A 156 -23.83 -3.64 15.48
C TYR A 156 -24.72 -2.47 15.06
N ARG A 157 -25.89 -2.75 14.49
CA ARG A 157 -26.82 -1.71 14.00
C ARG A 157 -27.53 -0.99 15.14
N ASP A 158 -27.63 -1.62 16.31
CA ASP A 158 -28.39 -1.11 17.45
C ASP A 158 -27.52 -0.27 18.42
N GLY A 159 -26.29 0.10 18.03
CA GLY A 159 -25.51 1.15 18.69
C GLY A 159 -24.83 0.79 20.01
N GLY A 160 -24.75 -0.49 20.38
CA GLY A 160 -24.05 -0.93 21.58
C GLY A 160 -22.53 -0.82 21.45
N ALA A 161 -21.88 -0.03 22.32
CA ALA A 161 -20.42 0.21 22.34
C ALA A 161 -19.55 -1.07 22.49
N TYR A 162 -20.16 -2.23 22.72
CA TYR A 162 -19.50 -3.53 22.86
C TYR A 162 -20.28 -4.68 22.18
N ALA A 163 -20.94 -4.41 21.06
CA ALA A 163 -21.63 -5.46 20.30
C ALA A 163 -20.64 -6.54 19.84
N ARG A 164 -20.96 -7.80 20.12
CA ARG A 164 -20.28 -8.97 19.58
C ARG A 164 -21.08 -9.49 18.38
N PRO A 165 -20.43 -10.06 17.35
CA PRO A 165 -21.15 -10.62 16.22
C PRO A 165 -22.05 -11.77 16.72
N ALA A 166 -23.16 -12.00 16.03
CA ALA A 166 -24.04 -13.10 16.39
C ALA A 166 -23.27 -14.45 16.27
N PRO A 167 -23.39 -15.37 17.23
CA PRO A 167 -22.77 -16.69 17.13
C PRO A 167 -23.39 -17.49 15.99
N ASN A 168 -22.60 -18.36 15.34
CA ASN A 168 -23.03 -19.15 14.17
C ASN A 168 -24.33 -19.93 14.37
N ARG A 169 -24.59 -20.41 15.61
CA ARG A 169 -25.85 -21.10 15.95
C ARG A 169 -27.06 -20.18 15.85
N GLN A 170 -26.94 -18.96 16.36
CA GLN A 170 -28.02 -17.97 16.31
C GLN A 170 -28.27 -17.52 14.87
N ILE A 171 -27.20 -17.35 14.08
CA ILE A 171 -27.31 -17.06 12.64
C ILE A 171 -28.04 -18.20 11.91
N ALA A 172 -27.65 -19.45 12.20
CA ALA A 172 -28.24 -20.66 11.62
C ALA A 172 -29.74 -20.77 11.90
N GLU A 173 -30.16 -20.52 13.14
CA GLU A 173 -31.56 -20.47 13.54
C GLU A 173 -32.33 -19.35 12.82
N GLU A 174 -31.76 -18.15 12.71
CA GLU A 174 -32.40 -16.99 12.06
C GLU A 174 -32.56 -17.17 10.54
N VAL A 175 -31.56 -17.78 9.89
CA VAL A 175 -31.56 -17.94 8.43
C VAL A 175 -32.01 -19.33 7.96
N PHE A 176 -32.46 -20.19 8.90
CA PHE A 176 -32.92 -21.56 8.66
C PHE A 176 -31.89 -22.43 7.92
N LEU A 177 -30.64 -22.37 8.37
CA LEU A 177 -29.52 -23.18 7.85
C LEU A 177 -28.91 -24.06 8.95
N SER A 178 -28.08 -25.02 8.57
CA SER A 178 -27.22 -25.71 9.54
C SER A 178 -26.02 -24.83 9.92
N VAL A 179 -25.44 -25.08 11.10
CA VAL A 179 -24.23 -24.38 11.56
C VAL A 179 -23.06 -24.57 10.58
N ASP A 180 -22.95 -25.75 9.98
CA ASP A 180 -21.90 -26.04 9.00
C ASP A 180 -22.13 -25.33 7.66
N ALA A 181 -23.38 -25.16 7.22
CA ALA A 181 -23.72 -24.33 6.07
C ALA A 181 -23.36 -22.86 6.33
N VAL A 182 -23.64 -22.33 7.53
CA VAL A 182 -23.24 -20.96 7.91
C VAL A 182 -21.72 -20.80 7.86
N LYS A 183 -20.95 -21.72 8.45
CA LYS A 183 -19.48 -21.71 8.37
C LYS A 183 -18.98 -21.80 6.93
N GLY A 184 -19.59 -22.64 6.12
CA GLY A 184 -19.26 -22.79 4.69
C GLY A 184 -19.46 -21.49 3.93
N HIS A 185 -20.56 -20.79 4.18
CA HIS A 185 -20.80 -19.46 3.59
C HIS A 185 -19.81 -18.42 4.11
N LEU A 186 -19.52 -18.37 5.42
CA LEU A 186 -18.56 -17.40 5.98
C LEU A 186 -17.12 -17.59 5.48
N ARG A 187 -16.74 -18.81 5.06
CA ARG A 187 -15.42 -19.13 4.50
C ARG A 187 -15.29 -18.80 3.01
N THR A 188 -16.41 -18.55 2.33
CA THR A 188 -16.47 -18.28 0.88
C THR A 188 -16.82 -16.83 0.57
N LEU A 189 -16.93 -15.99 1.60
CA LEU A 189 -16.96 -14.53 1.53
C LEU A 189 -15.54 -13.98 1.46
#